data_AF-R0KXK7-F1
#
_entry.id   AF-R0KXK7-F1
#
_cell.length_a   1.000
_cell.length_b   1.000
_cell.length_c   1.000
_cell.angle_alpha   90.00
_cell.angle_beta   90.00
_cell.angle_gamma   90.00
#
_symmetry.space_group_name_H-M   'P 1'
#
loop_
_entity.id
_entity.type
_entity.pdbx_description
1 polymer ?
#
loop_
_entity_poly.entity_id
_entity_poly.type
_entity_poly.pdbx_seq_one_letter_code
_entity_poly.pdbx_strand_id
1 'polypeptide(L)' 'RQTYDPAEQYKMNHRRRGVALIFNHEHFYWQLMLPERRGTSADRHNLKRSLTDLGFEVRDFENLRADDVLQKVHEGRR' A
#
# COMPACT_ATOMS: atom_id res chain seq x y z
N ARG A 1 13.98 -4.47 -36.49
CA ARG A 1 14.78 -3.58 -35.63
C ARG A 1 13.81 -2.92 -34.67
N GLN A 2 13.85 -3.24 -33.37
CA GLN A 2 13.08 -2.45 -32.39
C GLN A 2 13.76 -1.09 -32.32
N THR A 3 13.03 -0.05 -32.72
CA THR A 3 13.46 1.34 -32.61
C THR A 3 13.14 1.81 -31.20
N TYR A 4 14.16 2.25 -30.46
CA TYR A 4 14.00 2.81 -29.13
C TYR A 4 13.17 4.08 -29.20
N ASP A 5 12.06 4.13 -28.45
CA ASP A 5 11.26 5.33 -28.27
C ASP A 5 11.67 6.01 -26.95
N PRO A 6 12.28 7.20 -26.97
CA PRO A 6 12.66 7.91 -25.75
C PRO A 6 11.46 8.34 -24.90
N ALA A 7 10.24 8.31 -25.45
CA ALA A 7 9.01 8.67 -24.76
C ALA A 7 8.12 7.46 -24.41
N GLU A 8 8.66 6.24 -24.45
CA GLU A 8 7.91 5.02 -24.10
C GLU A 8 7.34 5.12 -22.66
N GLN A 9 6.05 4.79 -22.51
CA GLN A 9 5.34 4.81 -21.23
C GLN A 9 4.78 3.43 -20.88
N TYR A 10 4.60 3.18 -19.58
CA TYR A 10 3.89 1.99 -19.11
C TYR A 10 2.47 1.95 -19.69
N LYS A 11 2.05 0.77 -20.17
CA LYS A 11 0.69 0.53 -20.65
C LYS A 11 -0.27 0.47 -19.46
N MET A 12 -0.85 1.61 -19.09
CA MET A 12 -1.77 1.74 -17.95
C MET A 12 -3.25 1.51 -18.31
N ASN A 13 -3.53 0.93 -19.48
CA ASN A 13 -4.88 0.70 -20.02
C ASN A 13 -5.45 -0.69 -19.71
N HIS A 14 -4.90 -1.38 -18.72
CA HIS A 14 -5.46 -2.64 -18.21
C HIS A 14 -6.83 -2.41 -17.54
N ARG A 15 -7.68 -3.44 -17.51
CA ARG A 15 -9.04 -3.37 -16.92
C ARG A 15 -9.04 -2.89 -15.46
N ARG A 16 -7.98 -3.18 -14.71
CA ARG A 16 -7.81 -2.76 -13.31
C ARG A 16 -6.48 -2.04 -13.18
N ARG A 17 -6.43 -0.97 -12.39
CA ARG A 17 -5.20 -0.26 -12.05
C ARG A 17 -4.22 -1.14 -11.27
N GLY A 18 -4.76 -1.96 -10.36
CA GLY A 18 -4.01 -2.82 -9.45
C GLY A 18 -4.55 -2.73 -8.01
N VAL A 19 -3.92 -3.50 -7.12
CA VAL A 19 -4.20 -3.47 -5.68
C VAL A 19 -3.16 -2.56 -5.01
N ALA A 20 -3.60 -1.76 -4.04
CA ALA A 20 -2.72 -0.98 -3.17
C ALA A 20 -2.89 -1.44 -1.72
N LEU A 21 -1.82 -1.97 -1.12
CA LEU A 21 -1.82 -2.38 0.29
C LEU A 21 -1.29 -1.23 1.15
N ILE A 22 -1.99 -0.90 2.23
CA ILE A 22 -1.53 0.10 3.22
C ILE A 22 -1.37 -0.61 4.56
N PHE A 23 -0.16 -0.63 5.12
CA PHE A 23 0.12 -1.14 6.44
C PHE A 23 0.33 0.03 7.40
N ASN A 24 -0.67 0.31 8.24
CA ASN A 24 -0.66 1.43 9.17
C ASN A 24 -0.32 0.95 10.58
N HIS A 25 0.80 1.41 11.13
CA HIS A 25 1.24 1.06 12.49
C HIS A 25 1.21 2.30 13.39
N GLU A 26 0.19 2.39 14.23
CA GLU A 26 0.02 3.44 15.24
C GLU A 26 0.54 2.99 16.61
N HIS A 27 0.30 1.73 16.96
CA HIS A 27 0.72 1.11 18.21
C HIS A 27 1.71 -0.02 17.96
N PHE A 28 2.64 -0.19 18.89
CA PHE A 28 3.68 -1.22 18.84
C PHE A 28 3.64 -2.09 20.09
N TYR A 29 4.22 -3.28 19.98
CA TYR A 29 4.37 -4.16 21.14
C TYR A 29 5.26 -3.49 22.20
N TRP A 30 4.79 -3.47 23.45
CA TRP A 30 5.36 -2.65 24.52
C TRP A 30 6.85 -2.92 24.79
N GLN A 31 7.32 -4.17 24.62
CA GLN A 31 8.73 -4.54 24.82
C GLN A 31 9.68 -3.88 23.81
N LEU A 32 9.14 -3.39 22.68
CA LEU A 32 9.92 -2.64 21.69
C LEU A 32 10.22 -1.21 22.14
N MET A 33 9.54 -0.71 23.18
CA MET A 33 9.68 0.65 23.71
C MET A 33 9.56 1.75 22.64
N LEU A 34 8.74 1.51 21.60
CA LEU A 34 8.48 2.47 20.54
C LEU A 34 7.31 3.40 20.90
N PRO A 35 7.40 4.71 20.58
CA PRO A 35 6.31 5.63 20.82
C PRO A 35 5.13 5.39 19.86
N GLU A 36 3.93 5.80 20.28
CA GLU A 36 2.76 5.84 19.40
C GLU A 36 2.96 6.81 18.24
N ARG A 37 2.54 6.42 17.03
CA ARG A 37 2.59 7.27 15.84
C ARG A 37 1.29 8.04 15.63
N ARG A 38 0.92 8.88 16.60
CA ARG A 38 -0.32 9.67 16.55
C ARG A 38 -0.40 10.47 15.25
N GLY A 39 -1.56 10.43 14.60
CA GLY A 39 -1.80 11.08 13.31
C GLY A 39 -1.63 10.17 12.09
N THR A 40 -1.00 8.99 12.23
CA THR A 40 -0.85 8.04 11.12
C THR A 40 -2.18 7.54 10.55
N SER A 41 -3.26 7.55 11.36
CA SER A 41 -4.61 7.24 10.87
C SER A 41 -5.12 8.27 9.85
N ALA A 42 -4.77 9.55 10.01
CA ALA A 42 -5.08 10.59 9.02
C ALA A 42 -4.30 10.36 7.72
N ASP A 43 -3.01 10.00 7.82
CA ASP A 43 -2.19 9.64 6.65
C ASP A 43 -2.81 8.47 5.88
N ARG A 44 -3.18 7.39 6.58
CA ARG A 44 -3.87 6.22 5.99
C ARG A 44 -5.15 6.64 5.27
N HIS A 45 -5.99 7.48 5.89
CA HIS A 45 -7.23 7.94 5.28
C HIS A 45 -6.98 8.74 3.99
N ASN A 46 -6.02 9.66 4.03
CA ASN A 46 -5.64 10.48 2.88
C ASN A 46 -5.08 9.64 1.72
N LEU A 47 -4.24 8.65 2.03
CA LEU A 47 -3.71 7.70 1.05
C LEU A 47 -4.81 6.83 0.46
N LYS A 48 -5.69 6.29 1.30
CA LYS A 48 -6.81 5.46 0.85
C LYS A 48 -7.70 6.21 -0.12
N ARG A 49 -8.07 7.45 0.21
CA ARG A 49 -8.86 8.31 -0.69
C ARG A 49 -8.14 8.53 -2.02
N SER A 50 -6.92 9.07 -1.97
CA SER A 50 -6.15 9.42 -3.18
C SER A 50 -5.90 8.21 -4.10
N LEU A 51 -5.58 7.04 -3.53
CA LEU A 51 -5.33 5.83 -4.32
C LEU A 51 -6.62 5.23 -4.88
N THR A 52 -7.73 5.31 -4.14
CA THR A 52 -9.05 4.92 -4.66
C THR A 52 -9.44 5.81 -5.84
N ASP A 53 -9.24 7.13 -5.73
CA ASP A 53 -9.52 8.09 -6.80
C ASP A 53 -8.65 7.84 -8.06
N LEU A 54 -7.44 7.30 -7.88
CA LEU A 54 -6.57 6.84 -8.97
C LEU A 54 -6.96 5.46 -9.56
N GLY A 55 -8.01 4.84 -9.02
CA GLY A 55 -8.59 3.57 -9.49
C GLY A 55 -7.98 2.31 -8.90
N PHE A 56 -7.18 2.41 -7.83
CA PHE A 56 -6.65 1.23 -7.13
C PHE A 56 -7.70 0.58 -6.24
N GLU A 57 -7.63 -0.75 -6.12
CA GLU A 57 -8.30 -1.48 -5.04
C GLU A 57 -7.47 -1.36 -3.76
N VAL A 58 -7.87 -0.46 -2.85
CA VAL A 58 -7.13 -0.21 -1.62
C VAL A 58 -7.53 -1.19 -0.53
N ARG A 59 -6.54 -1.86 0.07
CA ARG A 59 -6.69 -2.73 1.25
C ARG A 59 -5.76 -2.24 2.34
N ASP A 60 -6.33 -1.73 3.42
CA ASP A 60 -5.58 -1.18 4.55
C ASP A 60 -5.69 -2.05 5.80
N PHE A 61 -4.57 -2.18 6.51
CA PHE A 61 -4.42 -3.00 7.70
C PHE A 61 -3.80 -2.19 8.83
N GLU A 62 -4.24 -2.44 10.05
CA GLU A 62 -3.80 -1.70 11.24
C GLU A 62 -3.03 -2.60 12.19
N ASN A 63 -1.85 -2.14 12.63
CA ASN A 63 -1.04 -2.71 13.71
C ASN A 63 -0.76 -4.22 13.58
N LEU A 64 -0.63 -4.73 12.35
CA LEU A 64 -0.30 -6.13 12.11
C LEU A 64 1.08 -6.48 12.66
N ARG A 65 1.24 -7.72 13.11
CA ARG A 65 2.56 -8.29 13.44
C ARG A 65 3.32 -8.61 12.15
N ALA A 66 4.63 -8.80 12.28
CA ALA A 66 5.49 -9.08 11.13
C ALA A 66 5.01 -10.27 10.29
N ASP A 67 4.64 -11.39 10.92
CA ASP A 67 4.14 -12.58 10.22
C ASP A 67 2.83 -12.30 9.48
N ASP A 68 1.93 -11.53 10.09
CA ASP A 68 0.66 -11.14 9.49
C ASP A 68 0.88 -10.19 8.30
N VAL A 69 1.84 -9.25 8.38
CA VAL A 69 2.23 -8.39 7.26
C VAL A 69 2.76 -9.23 6.10
N LEU A 70 3.69 -10.15 6.38
CA LEU A 70 4.25 -11.04 5.36
C LEU A 70 3.17 -11.86 4.67
N GLN A 71 2.24 -12.44 5.45
CA GLN A 71 1.10 -13.15 4.90
C GLN A 71 0.27 -12.27 3.96
N LYS A 72 -0.06 -11.03 4.36
CA LYS A 72 -0.85 -10.12 3.51
C LYS A 72 -0.11 -9.67 2.25
N VAL A 73 1.20 -9.49 2.31
CA VAL A 73 2.03 -9.23 1.12
C VAL A 73 2.00 -10.45 0.17
N HIS A 74 2.10 -11.67 0.71
CA HIS A 74 2.00 -12.89 -0.11
C HIS A 74 0.62 -13.06 -0.76
N GLU A 75 -0.46 -12.74 -0.05
CA GLU A 75 -1.83 -12.76 -0.58
C GLU A 75 -2.03 -11.69 -1.67
N GLY A 76 -1.48 -10.49 -1.51
CA GLY A 76 -1.63 -9.39 -2.47
C GLY A 76 -0.79 -9.51 -3.75
N ARG A 77 0.14 -10.47 -3.81
CA ARG A 77 0.89 -10.81 -5.03
C ARG A 77 0.09 -11.64 -6.03
N ARG A 78 -1.02 -12.23 -5.61
CA ARG A 78 -1.90 -13.08 -6.43
C ARG A 78 -2.99 -12.23 -7.09
#